data_AF-A0A3G4VMU4-F1
#
_entry.id   AF-A0A3G4VMU4-F1
#
_cell.length_a   1.000
_cell.length_b   1.000
_cell.length_c   1.000
_cell.angle_alpha   90.00
_cell.angle_beta   90.00
_cell.angle_gamma   90.00
#
_symmetry.space_group_name_H-M   'P 1'
#
loop_
_entity.id
_entity.type
_entity.pdbx_description
1 polymer ?
#
loop_
_entity_poly.entity_id
_entity_poly.type
_entity_poly.pdbx_seq_one_letter_code
_entity_poly.pdbx_strand_id
1 'polypeptide(L)'
;MSGDSGPTWDRGHTGVSDQRAGTRLNGTPGPPAPGAAGGFASTPAEKKAAAGTIETELEPNTKKAAEHADDATTTAHKGFDGWETAAGLKTVADTWDQQVKTLMGRLSSEKVALRGASGLFTRNDIGLGNQFLTQSKLNGL
;
A
#
# COMPACT_ATOMS: atom_id res chain seq x y z
N MET A 1 66.54 17.06 -12.01
CA MET A 1 66.64 15.62 -11.69
C MET A 1 65.26 15.03 -11.89
N SER A 2 65.25 13.85 -12.51
CA SER A 2 64.13 13.21 -13.20
C SER A 2 63.13 12.47 -12.31
N GLY A 3 61.99 12.10 -12.91
CA GLY A 3 60.96 11.15 -12.49
C GLY A 3 59.57 11.75 -12.79
N ASP A 4 58.84 11.42 -13.87
CA ASP A 4 58.32 10.12 -14.37
C ASP A 4 57.49 9.38 -13.30
N SER A 5 56.24 8.89 -13.46
CA SER A 5 55.40 8.58 -14.65
C SER A 5 53.93 8.30 -14.24
N GLY A 6 52.94 8.83 -14.99
CA GLY A 6 51.57 8.34 -15.34
C GLY A 6 50.56 7.75 -14.31
N PRO A 7 49.29 7.42 -14.71
CA PRO A 7 48.66 7.54 -16.03
C PRO A 7 47.28 8.27 -16.09
N THR A 8 47.09 8.92 -17.25
CA THR A 8 45.89 9.21 -18.06
C THR A 8 44.53 8.62 -17.64
N TRP A 9 43.47 9.44 -17.70
CA TRP A 9 42.29 9.21 -18.57
C TRP A 9 41.62 10.55 -18.95
N ASP A 10 41.76 10.86 -20.23
CA ASP A 10 41.08 11.90 -20.99
C ASP A 10 39.66 11.45 -21.40
N ARG A 11 38.82 12.43 -21.76
CA ARG A 11 37.55 12.35 -22.53
C ARG A 11 36.28 12.00 -21.72
N GLY A 12 35.20 12.77 -21.73
CA GLY A 12 34.76 13.89 -22.56
C GLY A 12 33.22 13.90 -22.61
N HIS A 13 32.64 15.03 -23.06
CA HIS A 13 31.22 15.28 -23.38
C HIS A 13 30.36 15.88 -22.25
N THR A 14 30.37 17.21 -22.07
CA THR A 14 29.65 18.28 -22.82
C THR A 14 28.24 18.57 -22.29
N GLY A 15 28.08 19.79 -21.76
CA GLY A 15 26.89 20.63 -21.95
C GLY A 15 25.65 20.29 -21.12
N VAL A 16 25.51 20.89 -19.94
CA VAL A 16 24.19 21.10 -19.34
C VAL A 16 23.84 22.59 -19.46
N SER A 17 22.79 22.83 -20.24
CA SER A 17 22.18 24.11 -20.54
C SER A 17 21.67 24.79 -19.26
N ASP A 18 22.25 25.95 -18.98
CA ASP A 18 21.68 27.15 -18.38
C ASP A 18 20.23 27.02 -17.83
N GLN A 19 20.09 26.50 -16.60
CA GLN A 19 18.87 26.66 -15.81
C GLN A 19 18.83 28.11 -15.32
N ARG A 20 18.13 28.97 -16.06
CA ARG A 20 17.73 30.29 -15.58
C ARG A 20 16.79 30.14 -14.39
N ALA A 21 17.38 30.16 -13.21
CA ALA A 21 16.71 30.35 -11.94
C ALA A 21 15.96 31.70 -11.95
N GLY A 22 14.67 31.66 -12.27
CA GLY A 22 13.73 32.75 -12.04
C GLY A 22 13.27 32.77 -10.59
N THR A 23 14.19 32.92 -9.63
CA THR A 23 13.85 33.03 -8.20
C THR A 23 13.30 34.43 -7.94
N ARG A 24 11.97 34.59 -7.89
CA ARG A 24 11.37 35.81 -7.33
C ARG A 24 11.49 35.76 -5.80
N LEU A 25 12.47 36.49 -5.27
CA LEU A 25 12.87 36.56 -3.85
C LEU A 25 12.18 37.65 -3.01
N ASN A 26 11.04 38.20 -3.45
CA ASN A 26 10.33 39.25 -2.72
C ASN A 26 8.89 38.82 -2.39
N GLY A 27 8.77 37.90 -1.43
CA GLY A 27 7.52 37.56 -0.78
C GLY A 27 7.85 36.91 0.54
N THR A 28 7.43 37.53 1.65
CA THR A 28 7.44 36.87 2.97
C THR A 28 6.81 35.49 2.83
N PRO A 29 7.37 34.42 3.43
CA PRO A 29 6.76 33.10 3.38
C PRO A 29 5.33 33.20 3.91
N GLY A 30 4.36 33.13 3.00
CA GLY A 30 2.97 32.96 3.38
C GLY A 30 2.83 31.62 4.10
N PRO A 31 1.80 31.46 4.94
CA PRO A 31 1.42 30.14 5.43
C PRO A 31 1.37 29.16 4.23
N PRO A 32 1.87 27.93 4.38
CA PRO A 32 1.81 26.96 3.29
C PRO A 32 0.38 26.92 2.75
N ALA A 33 0.24 27.14 1.43
CA ALA A 33 -1.05 27.09 0.79
C ALA A 33 -1.70 25.71 1.07
N PRO A 34 -2.99 25.65 1.40
CA PRO A 34 -3.71 24.38 1.45
C PRO A 34 -3.50 23.65 0.11
N GLY A 35 -2.81 22.50 0.14
CA GLY A 35 -2.48 21.73 -1.07
C GLY A 35 -1.03 21.82 -1.57
N ALA A 36 -0.08 22.31 -0.77
CA ALA A 36 1.35 22.23 -1.10
C ALA A 36 1.81 20.76 -1.25
N ALA A 37 1.80 20.26 -2.49
CA ALA A 37 2.57 19.16 -3.09
C ALA A 37 2.87 17.91 -2.24
N GLY A 38 1.98 17.50 -1.34
CA GLY A 38 1.99 16.17 -0.76
C GLY A 38 1.06 15.26 -1.56
N GLY A 39 1.60 14.44 -2.47
CA GLY A 39 0.82 13.38 -3.08
C GLY A 39 0.27 12.42 -2.01
N PHE A 40 -0.80 11.68 -2.31
CA PHE A 40 -1.26 10.62 -1.42
C PHE A 40 -0.14 9.60 -1.20
N ALA A 41 -0.05 9.02 0.00
CA ALA A 41 0.91 7.96 0.32
C ALA A 41 0.75 6.68 -0.52
N SER A 42 -0.37 6.55 -1.25
CA SER A 42 -0.62 5.47 -2.22
C SER A 42 -1.66 5.92 -3.25
N THR A 43 -1.51 5.43 -4.48
CA THR A 43 -2.37 5.68 -5.62
C THR A 43 -3.66 4.85 -5.57
N PRO A 44 -4.72 5.24 -6.31
CA PRO A 44 -5.93 4.42 -6.46
C PRO A 44 -5.66 3.04 -7.05
N ALA A 45 -4.68 2.91 -7.94
CA ALA A 45 -4.28 1.64 -8.55
C ALA A 45 -3.62 0.71 -7.52
N GLU A 46 -2.71 1.22 -6.70
CA GLU A 46 -2.07 0.44 -5.62
C GLU A 46 -3.11 -0.03 -4.59
N LYS A 47 -4.07 0.81 -4.21
CA LYS A 47 -5.16 0.42 -3.30
C LYS A 47 -6.02 -0.70 -3.91
N LYS A 48 -6.33 -0.62 -5.20
CA LYS A 48 -7.06 -1.67 -5.92
C LYS A 48 -6.26 -2.97 -5.98
N ALA A 49 -4.96 -2.89 -6.24
CA ALA A 49 -4.06 -4.04 -6.26
C ALA A 49 -4.00 -4.71 -4.87
N ALA A 50 -3.81 -3.93 -3.80
CA ALA A 50 -3.80 -4.43 -2.43
C ALA A 50 -5.12 -5.13 -2.05
N ALA A 51 -6.27 -4.55 -2.42
CA ALA A 51 -7.55 -5.23 -2.23
C ALA A 51 -7.67 -6.54 -3.03
N GLY A 52 -7.08 -6.59 -4.23
CA GLY A 52 -6.93 -7.82 -5.01
C GLY A 52 -6.10 -8.86 -4.29
N THR A 53 -4.93 -8.50 -3.78
CA THR A 53 -4.08 -9.41 -2.99
C THR A 53 -4.79 -9.96 -1.76
N ILE A 54 -5.57 -9.12 -1.06
CA ILE A 54 -6.37 -9.60 0.08
C ILE A 54 -7.35 -10.68 -0.37
N GLU A 55 -8.07 -10.46 -1.47
CA GLU A 55 -9.09 -11.38 -1.99
C GLU A 55 -8.52 -12.69 -2.55
N THR A 56 -7.44 -12.61 -3.31
CA THR A 56 -6.94 -13.76 -4.09
C THR A 56 -5.87 -14.55 -3.36
N GLU A 57 -5.11 -13.92 -2.46
CA GLU A 57 -4.00 -14.56 -1.77
C GLU A 57 -4.26 -14.66 -0.26
N LEU A 58 -4.55 -13.54 0.40
CA LEU A 58 -4.55 -13.53 1.87
C LEU A 58 -5.77 -14.23 2.46
N GLU A 59 -6.99 -13.93 2.01
CA GLU A 59 -8.21 -14.59 2.50
C GLU A 59 -8.16 -16.12 2.27
N PRO A 60 -7.83 -16.64 1.06
CA PRO A 60 -7.78 -18.08 0.82
C PRO A 60 -6.65 -18.79 1.59
N ASN A 61 -5.45 -18.22 1.60
CA ASN A 61 -4.32 -18.85 2.28
C ASN A 61 -4.48 -18.81 3.80
N THR A 62 -5.05 -17.74 4.36
CA THR A 62 -5.37 -17.66 5.81
C THR A 62 -6.39 -18.72 6.18
N LYS A 63 -7.46 -18.86 5.39
CA LYS A 63 -8.48 -19.89 5.61
C LYS A 63 -7.87 -21.31 5.56
N LYS A 64 -7.07 -21.60 4.54
CA LYS A 64 -6.41 -22.91 4.40
C LYS A 64 -5.47 -23.22 5.57
N ALA A 65 -4.69 -22.23 6.02
CA ALA A 65 -3.80 -22.39 7.17
C ALA A 65 -4.59 -22.64 8.47
N ALA A 66 -5.75 -21.99 8.63
CA ALA A 66 -6.64 -22.21 9.76
C ALA A 66 -7.24 -23.62 9.77
N GLU A 67 -7.78 -24.09 8.63
CA GLU A 67 -8.33 -25.44 8.50
C GLU A 67 -7.28 -26.53 8.84
N HIS A 68 -6.03 -26.32 8.44
CA HIS A 68 -4.95 -27.24 8.79
C HIS A 68 -4.69 -27.31 10.30
N ALA A 69 -4.75 -26.16 10.99
CA ALA A 69 -4.57 -26.11 12.44
C ALA A 69 -5.73 -26.79 13.18
N ASP A 70 -6.96 -26.67 12.67
CA ASP A 70 -8.15 -27.30 13.24
C ASP A 70 -8.06 -28.82 13.15
N ASP A 71 -7.64 -29.36 12.00
CA ASP A 71 -7.47 -30.80 11.79
C ASP A 71 -6.41 -31.40 12.74
N ALA A 72 -5.27 -30.71 12.88
CA ALA A 72 -4.19 -31.14 13.76
C ALA A 72 -4.63 -31.11 15.23
N THR A 73 -5.31 -30.05 15.65
CA THR A 73 -5.77 -29.89 17.04
C THR A 73 -6.89 -30.87 17.38
N THR A 74 -7.81 -31.13 16.45
CA THR A 74 -8.86 -32.14 16.60
C THR A 74 -8.29 -33.54 16.74
N THR A 75 -7.26 -33.86 15.95
CA THR A 75 -6.57 -35.16 16.04
C THR A 75 -5.88 -35.32 17.39
N ALA A 76 -5.19 -34.28 17.85
CA ALA A 76 -4.55 -34.28 19.17
C ALA A 76 -5.58 -34.42 20.30
N HIS A 77 -6.69 -33.69 20.25
CA HIS A 77 -7.77 -33.77 21.25
C HIS A 77 -8.25 -35.21 21.42
N LYS A 78 -8.59 -35.90 20.32
CA LYS A 78 -9.03 -37.30 20.35
C LYS A 78 -7.98 -38.24 20.95
N GLY A 79 -6.70 -37.98 20.70
CA GLY A 79 -5.59 -38.75 21.28
C GLY A 79 -5.45 -38.60 22.79
N PHE A 80 -5.95 -37.49 23.36
CA PHE A 80 -5.94 -37.20 24.80
C PHE A 80 -7.31 -37.37 25.46
N ASP A 81 -8.27 -38.04 24.81
CA ASP A 81 -9.62 -38.23 25.36
C ASP A 81 -9.55 -38.88 26.76
N GLY A 82 -10.28 -38.30 27.72
CA GLY A 82 -10.28 -38.71 29.13
C GLY A 82 -9.16 -38.09 29.98
N TRP A 83 -8.27 -37.29 29.40
CA TRP A 83 -7.24 -36.52 30.11
C TRP A 83 -7.62 -35.05 30.17
N GLU A 84 -7.21 -34.35 31.23
CA GLU A 84 -7.40 -32.88 31.35
C GLU A 84 -6.79 -32.10 30.17
N THR A 85 -5.74 -32.63 29.54
CA THR A 85 -5.13 -32.07 28.33
C THR A 85 -6.13 -31.92 27.18
N ALA A 86 -7.11 -32.84 27.02
CA ALA A 86 -8.13 -32.71 25.99
C ALA A 86 -9.03 -31.47 26.22
N ALA A 87 -9.42 -31.19 27.46
CA ALA A 87 -10.18 -29.98 27.80
C ALA A 87 -9.38 -28.70 27.51
N GLY A 88 -8.08 -28.71 27.82
CA GLY A 88 -7.16 -27.63 27.46
C GLY A 88 -7.07 -27.42 25.95
N LEU A 89 -6.87 -28.50 25.18
CA LEU A 89 -6.83 -28.46 23.71
C LEU A 89 -8.13 -27.96 23.09
N LYS A 90 -9.29 -28.36 23.65
CA LYS A 90 -10.58 -27.82 23.22
C LYS A 90 -10.65 -26.31 23.39
N THR A 91 -10.21 -25.79 24.53
CA THR A 91 -10.21 -24.34 24.80
C THR A 91 -9.31 -23.59 23.82
N VAL A 92 -8.14 -24.16 23.49
CA VAL A 92 -7.23 -23.59 22.50
C VAL A 92 -7.87 -23.58 21.11
N ALA A 93 -8.49 -24.68 20.69
CA ALA A 93 -9.21 -24.78 19.41
C ALA A 93 -10.33 -23.73 19.32
N ASP A 94 -11.20 -23.67 20.33
CA ASP A 94 -12.31 -22.71 20.37
C ASP A 94 -11.78 -21.25 20.31
N THR A 95 -10.64 -20.96 20.95
CA THR A 95 -10.01 -19.64 20.91
C THR A 95 -9.42 -19.33 19.53
N TRP A 96 -8.75 -20.30 18.93
CA TRP A 96 -8.19 -20.18 17.58
C TRP A 96 -9.28 -19.87 16.56
N ASP A 97 -10.42 -20.56 16.60
CA ASP A 97 -11.57 -20.29 15.73
C ASP A 97 -12.05 -18.85 15.82
N GLN A 98 -12.14 -18.28 17.04
CA GLN A 98 -12.52 -16.88 17.22
C GLN A 98 -11.49 -15.92 16.64
N GLN A 99 -10.19 -16.22 16.77
CA GLN A 99 -9.12 -15.40 16.20
C GLN A 99 -9.15 -15.43 14.67
N VAL A 100 -9.29 -16.62 14.08
CA VAL A 100 -9.41 -16.79 12.62
C VAL A 100 -10.63 -16.04 12.09
N LYS A 101 -11.79 -16.18 12.74
CA LYS A 101 -13.02 -15.46 12.37
C LYS A 101 -12.82 -13.94 12.42
N THR A 102 -12.19 -13.44 13.47
CA THR A 102 -11.88 -12.00 13.62
C THR A 102 -10.93 -11.52 12.52
N LEU A 103 -9.88 -12.28 12.23
CA LEU A 103 -8.92 -11.97 11.17
C LEU A 103 -9.58 -11.93 9.80
N MET A 104 -10.39 -12.95 9.45
CA MET A 104 -11.12 -12.99 8.19
C MET A 104 -12.11 -11.83 8.05
N GLY A 105 -12.78 -11.44 9.15
CA GLY A 105 -13.64 -10.26 9.17
C GLY A 105 -12.87 -8.95 8.91
N ARG A 106 -11.68 -8.81 9.48
CA ARG A 106 -10.78 -7.66 9.25
C ARG A 106 -10.30 -7.61 7.80
N LEU A 107 -9.82 -8.73 7.24
CA LEU A 107 -9.37 -8.81 5.85
C LEU A 107 -10.49 -8.40 4.88
N SER A 108 -11.69 -8.95 5.07
CA SER A 108 -12.86 -8.61 4.25
C SER A 108 -13.22 -7.11 4.34
N SER A 109 -13.21 -6.55 5.55
CA SER A 109 -13.49 -5.13 5.78
C SER A 109 -12.44 -4.23 5.11
N GLU A 110 -11.17 -4.58 5.22
CA GLU A 110 -10.06 -3.82 4.66
C GLU A 110 -10.05 -3.87 3.13
N LYS A 111 -10.34 -5.03 2.53
CA LYS A 111 -10.58 -5.18 1.08
C LYS A 111 -11.67 -4.23 0.59
N VAL A 112 -12.81 -4.18 1.29
CA VAL A 112 -13.93 -3.29 0.94
C VAL A 112 -13.52 -1.83 1.08
N ALA A 113 -12.85 -1.46 2.17
CA ALA A 113 -12.39 -0.10 2.43
C ALA A 113 -11.40 0.38 1.35
N LEU A 114 -10.43 -0.46 0.95
CA LEU A 114 -9.45 -0.15 -0.08
C LEU A 114 -10.11 0.07 -1.45
N ARG A 115 -11.09 -0.77 -1.81
CA ARG A 115 -11.89 -0.59 -3.04
C ARG A 115 -12.71 0.69 -3.01
N GLY A 116 -13.36 0.96 -1.88
CA GLY A 116 -14.12 2.18 -1.66
C GLY A 116 -13.25 3.43 -1.81
N ALA A 117 -12.07 3.45 -1.18
CA ALA A 117 -11.13 4.55 -1.24
C ALA A 117 -10.59 4.78 -2.66
N SER A 118 -10.18 3.70 -3.36
CA SER A 118 -9.75 3.78 -4.77
C SER A 118 -10.84 4.41 -5.65
N GLY A 119 -12.08 3.93 -5.54
CA GLY A 119 -13.21 4.47 -6.30
C GLY A 119 -13.54 5.92 -5.95
N LEU A 120 -13.42 6.32 -4.68
CA LEU A 120 -13.63 7.71 -4.25
C LEU A 120 -12.61 8.65 -4.91
N PHE A 121 -11.33 8.31 -4.87
CA PHE A 121 -10.29 9.14 -5.47
C PHE A 121 -10.44 9.26 -6.98
N THR A 122 -10.67 8.16 -7.70
CA THR A 122 -10.89 8.21 -9.15
C THR A 122 -12.08 9.09 -9.54
N ARG A 123 -13.20 9.03 -8.79
CA ARG A 123 -14.35 9.91 -9.07
C ARG A 123 -14.06 11.38 -8.78
N ASN A 124 -13.31 11.67 -7.71
CA ASN A 124 -12.90 13.03 -7.38
C ASN A 124 -12.02 13.62 -8.48
N ASP A 125 -11.01 12.87 -8.93
CA ASP A 125 -10.11 13.31 -10.01
C ASP A 125 -10.87 13.62 -11.31
N ILE A 126 -11.83 12.76 -11.70
CA ILE A 126 -12.68 13.00 -12.86
C ILE A 126 -13.55 14.26 -12.68
N GLY A 127 -14.16 14.42 -11.50
CA GLY A 127 -15.02 15.57 -11.19
C GLY A 127 -14.26 16.89 -11.25
N LEU A 128 -13.07 16.93 -10.63
CA LEU A 128 -12.18 18.09 -10.69
C LEU A 128 -11.74 18.37 -12.12
N GLY A 129 -11.32 17.34 -12.88
CA GLY A 129 -10.95 17.49 -14.29
C GLY A 129 -12.06 18.10 -15.14
N ASN A 130 -13.29 17.61 -15.00
CA ASN A 130 -14.45 18.14 -15.70
C ASN A 130 -14.77 19.59 -15.31
N GLN A 131 -14.63 19.93 -14.03
CA GLN A 131 -14.80 21.30 -13.56
C GLN A 131 -13.76 22.24 -14.19
N PHE A 132 -12.48 21.85 -14.20
CA PHE A 132 -11.42 22.62 -14.83
C PHE A 132 -11.64 22.82 -16.34
N LEU A 133 -12.06 21.77 -17.05
CA LEU A 133 -12.39 21.87 -18.48
C LEU A 133 -13.55 22.86 -18.72
N THR A 134 -14.60 22.78 -17.91
CA THR A 134 -15.77 23.65 -18.04
C THR A 134 -15.44 25.12 -17.74
N GLN A 135 -14.49 25.38 -16.84
CA GLN A 135 -14.06 26.73 -16.47
C GLN A 135 -12.95 27.29 -17.39
N SER A 136 -12.30 26.45 -18.19
CA SER A 136 -11.19 26.85 -19.05
C SER A 136 -11.66 27.65 -20.27
N LYS A 137 -11.03 28.80 -20.51
CA LYS A 137 -11.23 29.61 -21.73
C LYS A 137 -10.64 28.97 -22.99
N LEU A 138 -9.95 27.84 -22.86
CA LEU A 138 -9.39 27.06 -23.96
C LEU A 138 -10.31 25.90 -24.39
N ASN A 139 -11.46 25.72 -23.74
CA ASN A 139 -12.39 24.65 -24.07
C ASN A 139 -13.16 25.01 -25.36
N GLY A 140 -12.87 24.34 -26.48
CA GLY A 140 -13.52 24.56 -27.78
C GLY A 140 -12.73 25.35 -28.83
N LEU A 141 -11.43 25.59 -28.61
CA LEU A 141 -10.45 25.95 -29.65
C LEU A 141 -9.74 24.68 -30.16
#